data_AF-A0A2I1GTE7-F1
#
_entry.id   AF-A0A2I1GTE7-F1
#
_cell.length_a   1.000
_cell.length_b   1.000
_cell.length_c   1.000
_cell.angle_alpha   90.00
_cell.angle_beta   90.00
_cell.angle_gamma   90.00
#
_symmetry.space_group_name_H-M   'P 1'
#
loop_
_entity.id
_entity.type
_entity.pdbx_description
1 polymer ?
#
loop_
_entity_poly.entity_id
_entity_poly.type
_entity_poly.pdbx_seq_one_letter_code
_entity_poly.pdbx_strand_id
1 'polypeptide(L)'
;MLLFSKGRKLCEILLANDEHFVASEKSKTTEIFTALAELSKFETIKVVDKESATKRINQWRNQETYCEKLLIAAESFNLLHLALLVQIYDDFTKLSSELEVKNVKSWVISFMRSILKIGRKAEQRNRLGCDRLRRLFNEGITAAQLAQAGCRKCDFFVTKENYEIFLSQIPSLQTRRSITSSMSVERISEIIEPKQK
;
A
#
# COMPACT_ATOMS: atom_id res chain seq x y z
N MET A 1 -12.62 -7.27 14.04
CA MET A 1 -11.62 -6.39 14.70
C MET A 1 -10.30 -6.23 13.93
N LEU A 2 -9.79 -7.24 13.21
CA LEU A 2 -8.50 -7.12 12.50
C LEU A 2 -8.46 -6.02 11.42
N LEU A 3 -9.53 -5.85 10.64
CA LEU A 3 -9.55 -4.82 9.61
C LEU A 3 -9.71 -3.40 10.19
N PHE A 4 -10.41 -3.28 11.33
CA PHE A 4 -10.49 -2.04 12.09
C PHE A 4 -9.11 -1.59 12.59
N SER A 5 -8.31 -2.50 13.16
CA SER A 5 -6.96 -2.15 13.61
C SER A 5 -6.05 -1.74 12.45
N LYS A 6 -6.16 -2.39 11.29
CA LYS A 6 -5.46 -1.97 10.06
C LYS A 6 -5.90 -0.58 9.60
N GLY A 7 -7.20 -0.28 9.67
CA GLY A 7 -7.75 1.05 9.36
C GLY A 7 -7.19 2.14 10.27
N ARG A 8 -7.09 1.89 11.58
CA ARG A 8 -6.46 2.82 12.53
C ARG A 8 -4.97 3.02 12.25
N LYS A 9 -4.23 1.94 11.99
CA LYS A 9 -2.80 2.03 11.65
C LYS A 9 -2.59 2.81 10.35
N LEU A 10 -3.46 2.64 9.36
CA LEU A 10 -3.44 3.44 8.14
C LEU A 10 -3.74 4.91 8.43
N CYS A 11 -4.68 5.22 9.32
CA CYS A 11 -4.94 6.59 9.76
C CYS A 11 -3.69 7.23 10.36
N GLU A 12 -3.01 6.54 11.28
CA GLU A 12 -1.75 7.00 11.88
C GLU A 12 -0.69 7.28 10.81
N ILE A 13 -0.51 6.36 9.84
CA ILE A 13 0.44 6.53 8.72
C ILE A 13 0.07 7.73 7.84
N LEU A 14 -1.21 7.94 7.57
CA LEU A 14 -1.69 9.03 6.72
C LEU A 14 -1.61 10.41 7.39
N LEU A 15 -1.65 10.45 8.73
CA LEU A 15 -1.53 11.68 9.51
C LEU A 15 -0.07 12.00 9.86
N ALA A 16 0.81 11.00 9.88
CA ALA A 16 2.25 11.21 9.96
C ALA A 16 2.74 11.86 8.66
N ASN A 17 3.01 13.17 8.69
CA ASN A 17 3.57 13.95 7.58
C ASN A 17 5.00 13.46 7.25
N ASP A 18 5.12 12.34 6.54
CA ASP A 18 6.38 11.92 5.94
C ASP A 18 6.38 12.31 4.46
N GLU A 19 7.13 13.35 4.12
CA GLU A 19 7.39 13.80 2.73
C GLU A 19 7.94 12.66 1.85
N HIS A 20 8.45 11.59 2.47
CA HIS A 20 8.90 10.36 1.82
C HIS A 20 7.81 9.63 1.03
N PHE A 21 6.52 9.75 1.36
CA PHE A 21 5.48 8.95 0.69
C PHE A 21 5.01 9.51 -0.65
N VAL A 22 5.29 10.78 -0.95
CA VAL A 22 4.89 11.42 -2.21
C VAL A 22 5.89 11.10 -3.33
N ALA A 23 7.11 10.68 -2.97
CA ALA A 23 8.16 10.33 -3.91
C ALA A 23 8.04 8.87 -4.42
N SER A 24 7.14 8.68 -5.38
CA SER A 24 7.28 7.75 -6.50
C SER A 24 7.20 6.24 -6.23
N GLU A 25 6.12 5.63 -6.72
CA GLU A 25 6.03 4.17 -6.89
C GLU A 25 7.14 3.55 -7.78
N LYS A 26 7.90 4.36 -8.54
CA LYS A 26 9.10 3.88 -9.27
C LYS A 26 10.27 3.49 -8.35
N SER A 27 10.25 3.86 -7.06
CA SER A 27 11.31 3.58 -6.07
C SER A 27 11.29 2.14 -5.51
N LYS A 28 10.18 1.41 -5.63
CA LYS A 28 9.95 0.17 -4.83
C LYS A 28 10.86 -1.00 -5.20
N THR A 29 11.21 -1.15 -6.48
CA THR A 29 12.17 -2.16 -6.91
C THR A 29 13.56 -1.86 -6.35
N THR A 30 13.94 -0.59 -6.31
CA THR A 30 15.19 -0.11 -5.68
C THR A 30 15.19 -0.37 -4.18
N GLU A 31 14.06 -0.17 -3.48
CA GLU A 31 13.95 -0.48 -2.05
C GLU A 31 14.15 -1.97 -1.75
N ILE A 32 13.58 -2.86 -2.58
CA ILE A 32 13.81 -4.31 -2.46
C ILE A 32 15.27 -4.63 -2.66
N PHE A 33 15.88 -4.15 -3.75
CA PHE A 33 17.30 -4.43 -4.03
C PHE A 33 18.22 -3.83 -2.97
N THR A 34 17.88 -2.67 -2.42
CA THR A 34 18.63 -2.04 -1.33
C THR A 34 18.53 -2.87 -0.06
N ALA A 35 17.33 -3.30 0.34
CA ALA A 35 17.15 -4.15 1.51
C ALA A 35 17.86 -5.51 1.35
N LEU A 36 17.82 -6.11 0.15
CA LEU A 36 18.56 -7.33 -0.16
C LEU A 36 20.07 -7.12 -0.11
N ALA A 37 20.57 -6.01 -0.67
CA ALA A 37 21.99 -5.67 -0.63
C ALA A 37 22.47 -5.51 0.81
N GLU A 38 21.72 -4.79 1.66
CA GLU A 38 22.05 -4.67 3.09
C GLU A 38 22.00 -6.03 3.82
N LEU A 39 21.00 -6.86 3.53
CA LEU A 39 20.92 -8.21 4.10
C LEU A 39 22.13 -9.08 3.71
N SER A 40 22.60 -8.95 2.47
CA SER A 40 23.74 -9.71 1.96
C SER A 40 25.09 -9.32 2.56
N LYS A 41 25.22 -8.11 3.12
CA LYS A 41 26.43 -7.62 3.78
C LYS A 41 26.66 -8.20 5.18
N PHE A 42 25.64 -8.83 5.77
CA PHE A 42 25.75 -9.35 7.12
C PHE A 42 26.54 -10.66 7.15
N GLU A 43 27.84 -10.57 7.45
CA GLU A 43 28.63 -11.73 7.84
C GLU A 43 28.25 -12.20 9.25
N THR A 44 28.22 -13.51 9.47
CA THR A 44 27.83 -14.05 10.78
C THR A 44 28.86 -13.72 11.84
N ILE A 45 28.47 -12.93 12.84
CA ILE A 45 29.31 -12.62 14.00
C ILE A 45 29.40 -13.85 14.90
N LYS A 46 30.61 -14.39 15.09
CA LYS A 46 30.88 -15.46 16.06
C LYS A 46 30.79 -14.90 17.49
N VAL A 47 30.12 -15.62 18.38
CA VAL A 47 29.99 -15.24 19.79
C VAL A 47 31.11 -15.90 20.59
N VAL A 48 32.01 -15.08 21.13
CA VAL A 48 33.19 -15.53 21.91
C VAL A 48 33.28 -14.87 23.30
N ASP A 49 32.52 -13.79 23.50
CA ASP A 49 32.46 -13.01 24.73
C ASP A 49 31.12 -12.23 24.79
N LYS A 50 30.93 -11.47 25.86
CA LYS A 50 29.72 -10.67 26.06
C LYS A 50 29.55 -9.58 24.98
N GLU A 51 30.64 -8.97 24.52
CA GLU A 51 30.59 -7.87 23.54
C GLU A 51 30.15 -8.38 22.16
N SER A 52 30.75 -9.47 21.70
CA SER A 52 30.39 -10.18 20.47
C SER A 52 28.97 -10.74 20.53
N ALA A 53 28.50 -11.22 21.69
CA ALA A 53 27.11 -11.58 21.91
C ALA A 53 26.16 -10.38 21.69
N THR A 54 26.47 -9.22 22.29
CA THR A 54 25.69 -7.99 22.09
C THR A 54 25.68 -7.56 20.62
N LYS A 55 26.82 -7.61 19.93
CA LYS A 55 26.92 -7.31 18.49
C LYS A 55 26.06 -8.25 17.65
N ARG A 56 26.06 -9.56 17.95
CA ARG A 56 25.24 -10.55 17.24
C ARG A 56 23.74 -10.34 17.48
N ILE A 57 23.33 -9.98 18.68
CA ILE A 57 21.93 -9.65 19.00
C ILE A 57 21.48 -8.40 18.23
N ASN A 58 22.30 -7.35 18.21
CA ASN A 58 22.00 -6.13 17.46
C ASN A 58 21.96 -6.40 15.94
N GLN A 59 22.84 -7.27 15.44
CA GLN A 59 22.78 -7.73 14.05
C GLN A 59 21.44 -8.40 13.73
N TRP A 60 20.98 -9.33 14.57
CA TRP A 60 19.69 -10.00 14.39
C TRP A 60 18.52 -9.00 14.43
N ARG A 61 18.51 -8.07 15.38
CA ARG A 61 17.51 -6.99 15.45
C ARG A 61 17.50 -6.13 14.17
N ASN A 62 18.67 -5.75 13.66
CA ASN A 62 18.76 -4.92 12.45
C ASN A 62 18.30 -5.69 11.20
N GLN A 63 18.55 -6.99 11.13
CA GLN A 63 18.06 -7.85 10.04
C GLN A 63 16.53 -7.88 9.97
N GLU A 64 15.84 -7.87 11.12
CA GLU A 64 14.37 -7.81 11.18
C GLU A 64 13.82 -6.60 10.42
N THR A 65 14.40 -5.41 10.59
CA THR A 65 13.97 -4.20 9.90
C THR A 65 14.07 -4.31 8.37
N TYR A 66 15.10 -4.97 7.85
CA TYR A 66 15.22 -5.18 6.40
C TYR A 66 14.24 -6.23 5.89
N CYS A 67 13.99 -7.29 6.66
CA CYS A 67 12.94 -8.27 6.35
C CYS A 67 11.55 -7.62 6.29
N GLU A 68 11.23 -6.72 7.23
CA GLU A 68 9.97 -5.96 7.23
C GLU A 68 9.82 -5.10 5.98
N LYS A 69 10.88 -4.39 5.56
CA LYS A 69 10.88 -3.60 4.31
C LYS A 69 10.59 -4.46 3.09
N LEU A 70 11.19 -5.65 3.01
CA LEU A 70 10.92 -6.60 1.93
C LEU A 70 9.47 -7.08 1.92
N LEU A 71 8.91 -7.39 3.09
CA LEU A 71 7.51 -7.81 3.22
C LEU A 71 6.54 -6.70 2.78
N ILE A 72 6.78 -5.46 3.21
CA ILE A 72 5.97 -4.30 2.82
C ILE A 72 6.02 -4.08 1.32
N ALA A 73 7.22 -4.15 0.71
CA ALA A 73 7.38 -3.98 -0.73
C ALA A 73 6.69 -5.09 -1.51
N ALA A 74 6.85 -6.35 -1.10
CA ALA A 74 6.19 -7.50 -1.72
C ALA A 74 4.65 -7.38 -1.64
N GLU A 75 4.11 -7.00 -0.48
CA GLU A 75 2.68 -6.80 -0.33
C GLU A 75 2.15 -5.59 -1.11
N SER A 76 2.96 -4.54 -1.26
CA SER A 76 2.64 -3.42 -2.14
C SER A 76 2.48 -3.88 -3.59
N PHE A 77 3.41 -4.70 -4.10
CA PHE A 77 3.30 -5.27 -5.45
C PHE A 77 2.10 -6.19 -5.59
N ASN A 78 1.76 -6.95 -4.54
CA ASN A 78 0.52 -7.72 -4.52
C ASN A 78 -0.69 -6.80 -4.72
N LEU A 79 -0.83 -5.73 -3.94
CA LEU A 79 -1.97 -4.82 -4.06
C LEU A 79 -2.03 -4.16 -5.45
N LEU A 80 -0.89 -3.74 -5.98
CA LEU A 80 -0.80 -3.17 -7.34
C LEU A 80 -1.21 -4.18 -8.42
N HIS A 81 -0.74 -5.42 -8.34
CA HIS A 81 -1.14 -6.48 -9.27
C HIS A 81 -2.65 -6.69 -9.28
N LEU A 82 -3.32 -6.58 -8.12
CA LEU A 82 -4.78 -6.63 -8.07
C LEU A 82 -5.40 -5.39 -8.72
N ALA A 83 -4.91 -4.18 -8.43
CA ALA A 83 -5.45 -2.96 -9.01
C ALA A 83 -5.31 -2.88 -10.55
N LEU A 84 -4.24 -3.45 -11.13
CA LEU A 84 -4.04 -3.52 -12.59
C LEU A 84 -5.16 -4.27 -13.32
N LEU A 85 -5.80 -5.25 -12.67
CA LEU A 85 -6.94 -5.94 -13.29
C LEU A 85 -8.08 -4.97 -13.64
N VAL A 86 -8.31 -3.92 -12.83
CA VAL A 86 -9.31 -2.89 -13.13
C VAL A 86 -9.04 -2.18 -14.44
N GLN A 87 -7.78 -1.80 -14.67
CA GLN A 87 -7.40 -1.09 -15.90
C GLN A 87 -7.70 -1.96 -17.11
N ILE A 88 -7.42 -3.27 -17.01
CA ILE A 88 -7.78 -4.25 -18.04
C ILE A 88 -9.31 -4.33 -18.25
N TYR A 89 -10.12 -4.29 -17.19
CA TYR A 89 -11.58 -4.22 -17.32
C TYR A 89 -12.05 -2.93 -18.02
N ASP A 90 -11.46 -1.78 -17.67
CA ASP A 90 -11.78 -0.48 -18.26
C ASP A 90 -11.37 -0.46 -19.74
N ASP A 91 -10.20 -1.01 -20.09
CA ASP A 91 -9.71 -1.13 -21.46
C ASP A 91 -10.62 -2.02 -22.32
N PHE A 92 -11.06 -3.17 -21.78
CA PHE A 92 -12.03 -4.01 -22.50
C PHE A 92 -13.40 -3.34 -22.62
N THR A 93 -13.81 -2.56 -21.62
CA THR A 93 -15.04 -1.77 -21.70
C THR A 93 -14.92 -0.72 -22.82
N LYS A 94 -13.76 -0.08 -22.97
CA LYS A 94 -13.49 0.84 -24.08
C LYS A 94 -13.45 0.12 -25.43
N LEU A 95 -12.72 -0.98 -25.55
CA LEU A 95 -12.64 -1.78 -26.78
C LEU A 95 -14.01 -2.29 -27.24
N SER A 96 -14.91 -2.59 -26.30
CA SER A 96 -16.24 -3.10 -26.62
C SER A 96 -17.10 -2.15 -27.46
N SER A 97 -16.84 -0.83 -27.42
CA SER A 97 -17.53 0.13 -28.27
C SER A 97 -17.05 0.05 -29.72
N GLU A 98 -15.75 -0.17 -29.93
CA GLU A 98 -15.14 -0.38 -31.26
C GLU A 98 -15.62 -1.70 -31.89
N LEU A 99 -15.92 -2.70 -31.06
CA LEU A 99 -16.43 -4.01 -31.48
C LEU A 99 -17.97 -4.09 -31.54
N GLU A 100 -18.68 -2.97 -31.34
CA GLU A 100 -20.16 -2.88 -31.36
C GLU A 100 -20.86 -3.91 -30.45
N VAL A 101 -20.27 -4.22 -29.30
CA VAL A 101 -20.78 -5.24 -28.36
C VAL A 101 -22.04 -4.73 -27.65
N LYS A 102 -23.19 -5.38 -27.89
CA LYS A 102 -24.48 -5.00 -27.28
C LYS A 102 -24.52 -5.11 -25.75
N ASN A 103 -23.91 -6.14 -25.17
CA ASN A 103 -23.87 -6.35 -23.72
C ASN A 103 -22.43 -6.37 -23.22
N VAL A 104 -21.84 -5.18 -23.16
CA VAL A 104 -20.45 -4.94 -22.76
C VAL A 104 -20.10 -5.65 -21.45
N LYS A 105 -20.88 -5.42 -20.39
CA LYS A 105 -20.60 -5.97 -19.07
C LYS A 105 -20.56 -7.50 -19.07
N SER A 106 -21.53 -8.16 -19.71
CA SER A 106 -21.57 -9.61 -19.80
C SER A 106 -20.39 -10.15 -20.62
N TRP A 107 -20.09 -9.50 -21.74
CA TRP A 107 -18.98 -9.86 -22.61
C TRP A 107 -17.62 -9.75 -21.90
N VAL A 108 -17.32 -8.61 -21.27
CA VAL A 108 -16.06 -8.41 -20.53
C VAL A 108 -15.91 -9.45 -19.42
N ILE A 109 -16.96 -9.69 -18.62
CA ILE A 109 -16.93 -10.71 -17.56
C ILE A 109 -16.67 -12.10 -18.13
N SER A 110 -17.34 -12.45 -19.23
CA SER A 110 -17.16 -13.76 -19.88
C SER A 110 -15.74 -13.92 -20.43
N PHE A 111 -15.22 -12.89 -21.10
CA PHE A 111 -13.89 -12.88 -21.70
C PHE A 111 -12.78 -12.95 -20.64
N MET A 112 -12.88 -12.14 -19.58
CA MET A 112 -11.93 -12.20 -18.46
C MET A 112 -11.92 -13.58 -17.82
N ARG A 113 -13.09 -14.22 -17.66
CA ARG A 113 -13.19 -15.57 -17.11
C ARG A 113 -12.57 -16.64 -18.01
N SER A 114 -12.72 -16.52 -19.33
CA SER A 114 -12.16 -17.49 -20.27
C SER A 114 -10.63 -17.41 -20.31
N ILE A 115 -10.08 -16.20 -20.36
CA ILE A 115 -8.63 -15.97 -20.40
C ILE A 115 -7.97 -16.35 -19.06
N LEU A 116 -8.52 -15.88 -17.94
CA LEU A 116 -7.96 -16.15 -16.61
C LEU A 116 -8.27 -17.56 -16.09
N LYS A 117 -9.15 -18.30 -16.78
CA LYS A 117 -9.63 -19.63 -16.36
C LYS A 117 -10.21 -19.63 -14.94
N ILE A 118 -11.05 -18.62 -14.63
CA ILE A 118 -11.67 -18.46 -13.30
C ILE A 118 -13.20 -18.59 -13.32
N GLY A 119 -13.73 -19.09 -12.20
CA GLY A 119 -15.17 -19.16 -11.98
C GLY A 119 -15.80 -17.79 -11.69
N ARG A 120 -17.14 -17.72 -11.81
CA ARG A 120 -17.94 -16.50 -11.56
C ARG A 120 -17.65 -15.85 -10.19
N LYS A 121 -17.56 -16.66 -9.13
CA LYS A 121 -17.30 -16.17 -7.77
C LYS A 121 -15.92 -15.52 -7.64
N ALA A 122 -14.91 -16.09 -8.29
CA ALA A 122 -13.55 -15.56 -8.28
C ALA A 122 -13.45 -14.26 -9.08
N GLU A 123 -14.08 -14.19 -10.26
CA GLU A 123 -14.18 -12.95 -11.04
C GLU A 123 -14.82 -11.83 -10.21
N GLN A 124 -16.00 -12.09 -9.64
CA GLN A 124 -16.73 -11.10 -8.86
C GLN A 124 -15.91 -10.59 -7.68
N ARG A 125 -15.21 -11.49 -6.98
CA ARG A 125 -14.33 -11.14 -5.85
C ARG A 125 -13.16 -10.27 -6.30
N ASN A 126 -12.50 -10.65 -7.40
CA ASN A 126 -11.40 -9.88 -7.96
C ASN A 126 -11.86 -8.47 -8.30
N ARG A 127 -12.94 -8.33 -9.10
CA ARG A 127 -13.50 -7.03 -9.49
C ARG A 127 -13.95 -6.18 -8.29
N LEU A 128 -14.51 -6.80 -7.24
CA LEU A 128 -14.85 -6.09 -6.01
C LEU A 128 -13.61 -5.52 -5.30
N GLY A 129 -12.57 -6.33 -5.07
CA GLY A 129 -11.36 -5.86 -4.38
C GLY A 129 -10.58 -4.84 -5.20
N CYS A 130 -10.53 -5.06 -6.50
CA CYS A 130 -10.09 -4.13 -7.54
C CYS A 130 -10.74 -2.74 -7.41
N ASP A 131 -12.07 -2.67 -7.44
CA ASP A 131 -12.81 -1.41 -7.32
C ASP A 131 -12.54 -0.69 -6.00
N ARG A 132 -12.42 -1.44 -4.91
CA ARG A 132 -12.11 -0.91 -3.58
C ARG A 132 -10.72 -0.30 -3.51
N LEU A 133 -9.70 -1.00 -4.01
CA LEU A 133 -8.34 -0.48 -4.09
C LEU A 133 -8.24 0.77 -4.97
N ARG A 134 -8.88 0.75 -6.14
CA ARG A 134 -8.91 1.92 -7.05
C ARG A 134 -9.45 3.16 -6.35
N ARG A 135 -10.51 3.04 -5.54
CA ARG A 135 -11.05 4.19 -4.78
C ARG A 135 -10.03 4.79 -3.81
N LEU A 136 -9.34 3.95 -3.06
CA LEU A 136 -8.30 4.39 -2.12
C LEU A 136 -7.13 5.07 -2.86
N PHE A 137 -6.72 4.52 -4.00
CA PHE A 137 -5.65 5.08 -4.82
C PHE A 137 -6.05 6.43 -5.43
N ASN A 138 -7.30 6.58 -5.87
CA ASN A 138 -7.84 7.86 -6.35
C ASN A 138 -7.90 8.92 -5.23
N GLU A 139 -7.98 8.51 -3.97
CA GLU A 139 -7.83 9.39 -2.81
C GLU A 139 -6.37 9.64 -2.42
N GLY A 140 -5.40 9.22 -3.24
CA GLY A 140 -3.97 9.42 -3.01
C GLY A 140 -3.37 8.53 -1.92
N ILE A 141 -4.06 7.47 -1.50
CA ILE A 141 -3.49 6.47 -0.59
C ILE A 141 -2.67 5.50 -1.43
N THR A 142 -1.41 5.27 -1.06
CA THR A 142 -0.53 4.40 -1.85
C THR A 142 -0.61 2.94 -1.41
N ALA A 143 -0.22 2.02 -2.29
CA ALA A 143 -0.10 0.59 -1.93
C ALA A 143 0.91 0.34 -0.79
N ALA A 144 1.93 1.20 -0.64
CA ALA A 144 2.92 1.09 0.43
C ALA A 144 2.32 1.44 1.79
N GLN A 145 1.55 2.53 1.87
CA GLN A 145 0.84 2.90 3.09
C GLN A 145 -0.14 1.82 3.53
N LEU A 146 -0.86 1.21 2.58
CA LEU A 146 -1.72 0.05 2.85
C LEU A 146 -0.92 -1.15 3.36
N ALA A 147 0.19 -1.51 2.70
CA ALA A 147 1.02 -2.64 3.10
C ALA A 147 1.65 -2.43 4.48
N GLN A 148 2.13 -1.23 4.79
CA GLN A 148 2.70 -0.85 6.08
C GLN A 148 1.64 -0.86 7.20
N ALA A 149 0.40 -0.52 6.87
CA ALA A 149 -0.75 -0.70 7.76
C ALA A 149 -1.12 -2.19 7.98
N GLY A 150 -0.50 -3.10 7.24
CA GLY A 150 -0.72 -4.54 7.30
C GLY A 150 -1.87 -5.04 6.41
N CYS A 151 -2.33 -4.22 5.46
CA CYS A 151 -3.35 -4.62 4.49
C CYS A 151 -2.76 -5.60 3.46
N ARG A 152 -3.54 -6.64 3.14
CA ARG A 152 -3.27 -7.68 2.15
C ARG A 152 -4.43 -7.74 1.15
N LYS A 153 -4.22 -8.38 0.00
CA LYS A 153 -5.27 -8.58 -1.03
C LYS A 153 -6.61 -9.06 -0.46
N CYS A 154 -6.58 -10.03 0.46
CA CYS A 154 -7.78 -10.63 1.03
C CYS A 154 -8.62 -9.65 1.88
N ASP A 155 -8.00 -8.61 2.44
CA ASP A 155 -8.70 -7.57 3.21
C ASP A 155 -9.69 -6.77 2.35
N PHE A 156 -9.50 -6.75 1.03
CA PHE A 156 -10.39 -6.06 0.09
C PHE A 156 -11.51 -6.96 -0.44
N PHE A 157 -11.50 -8.24 -0.08
CA PHE A 157 -12.52 -9.23 -0.47
C PHE A 157 -13.58 -9.48 0.61
N VAL A 158 -13.49 -8.75 1.73
CA VAL A 158 -14.40 -8.87 2.88
C VAL A 158 -15.82 -8.40 2.56
N THR A 159 -16.76 -8.63 3.47
CA THR A 159 -18.14 -8.15 3.34
C THR A 159 -18.20 -6.63 3.26
N LYS A 160 -19.34 -6.08 2.83
CA LYS A 160 -19.49 -4.62 2.74
C LYS A 160 -19.33 -3.97 4.11
N GLU A 161 -19.96 -4.52 5.13
CA GLU A 161 -19.98 -4.00 6.50
C GLU A 161 -18.56 -3.89 7.06
N ASN A 162 -17.75 -4.94 6.90
CA ASN A 162 -16.36 -4.92 7.35
C ASN A 162 -15.52 -3.87 6.60
N TYR A 163 -15.76 -3.71 5.30
CA TYR A 163 -15.07 -2.70 4.50
C TYR A 163 -15.48 -1.28 4.88
N GLU A 164 -16.76 -1.03 5.19
CA GLU A 164 -17.19 0.29 5.68
C GLU A 164 -16.58 0.62 7.06
N ILE A 165 -16.44 -0.38 7.95
CA ILE A 165 -15.74 -0.22 9.23
C ILE A 165 -14.27 0.16 9.01
N PHE A 166 -13.63 -0.40 7.98
CA PHE A 166 -12.27 -0.01 7.62
C PHE A 166 -12.20 1.44 7.14
N LEU A 167 -13.08 1.81 6.19
CA LEU A 167 -13.12 3.15 5.62
C LEU A 167 -13.43 4.22 6.67
N SER A 168 -14.26 3.93 7.67
CA SER A 168 -14.61 4.90 8.73
C SER A 168 -13.42 5.31 9.60
N GLN A 169 -12.31 4.56 9.55
CA GLN A 169 -11.07 4.93 10.26
C GLN A 169 -10.19 5.87 9.42
N ILE A 170 -10.39 5.96 8.11
CA ILE A 170 -9.50 6.67 7.19
C ILE A 170 -9.89 8.14 7.16
N PRO A 171 -8.93 9.07 7.38
CA PRO A 171 -9.21 10.49 7.31
C PRO A 171 -9.50 10.91 5.87
N SER A 172 -10.47 11.82 5.70
CA SER A 172 -10.82 12.34 4.39
C SER A 172 -9.62 13.01 3.72
N LEU A 173 -9.62 13.05 2.38
CA LEU A 173 -8.56 13.75 1.63
C LEU A 173 -8.44 15.23 2.03
N GLN A 174 -9.56 15.89 2.33
CA GLN A 174 -9.56 17.28 2.79
C GLN A 174 -8.87 17.40 4.15
N THR A 175 -9.22 16.53 5.11
CA THR A 175 -8.58 16.49 6.43
C THR A 175 -7.08 16.30 6.32
N ARG A 176 -6.63 15.36 5.47
CA ARG A 176 -5.20 15.12 5.22
C ARG A 176 -4.49 16.35 4.66
N ARG A 177 -5.10 17.02 3.66
CA ARG A 177 -4.53 18.25 3.06
C ARG A 177 -4.45 19.42 4.04
N SER A 178 -5.48 19.62 4.87
CA SER A 178 -5.49 20.70 5.85
C SER A 178 -4.34 20.58 6.88
N ILE A 179 -4.03 19.36 7.30
CA ILE A 179 -2.93 19.09 8.24
C ILE A 179 -1.56 19.35 7.59
N THR A 180 -1.38 18.93 6.33
CA THR A 180 -0.15 19.25 5.59
C THR A 180 0.02 20.77 5.44
N SER A 181 -1.06 21.50 5.13
CA SER A 181 -1.03 22.96 5.02
C SER A 181 -0.74 23.65 6.34
N SER A 182 -1.38 23.27 7.45
CA SER A 182 -1.15 23.91 8.76
C SER A 182 0.29 23.74 9.24
N MET A 183 0.86 22.54 9.08
CA MET A 183 2.25 22.28 9.45
C MET A 183 3.25 23.04 8.56
N SER A 184 2.95 23.22 7.28
CA SER A 184 3.80 24.04 6.40
C SER A 184 3.80 25.51 6.81
N VAL A 185 2.66 26.04 7.28
CA VAL A 185 2.55 27.40 7.80
C VAL A 185 3.32 27.53 9.11
N GLU A 186 3.19 26.59 10.05
CA GLU A 186 3.92 26.57 11.32
C GLU A 186 5.45 26.60 11.11
N ARG A 187 5.97 25.75 10.21
CA ARG A 187 7.40 25.75 9.84
C ARG A 187 7.85 27.09 9.23
N ILE A 188 7.01 27.71 8.40
CA ILE A 188 7.32 29.02 7.81
C ILE A 188 7.35 30.11 8.90
N SER A 189 6.42 30.09 9.85
CA SER A 189 6.43 31.03 10.99
C SER A 189 7.63 30.84 11.92
N GLU A 190 8.10 29.62 12.15
CA GLU A 190 9.33 29.36 12.93
C GLU A 190 10.60 29.91 12.26
N ILE A 191 10.61 30.01 10.92
CA ILE A 191 11.72 30.59 10.15
C ILE A 191 11.65 32.13 10.14
N ILE A 192 10.45 32.70 10.18
CA ILE A 192 10.22 34.15 10.06
C ILE A 192 10.29 34.86 11.43
N GLU A 193 10.06 34.17 12.54
CA GLU A 193 10.23 34.75 13.88
C GLU A 193 11.67 34.57 14.40
N PRO A 194 12.55 35.61 14.34
CA PRO A 194 13.84 35.52 14.99
C PRO A 194 13.63 35.41 16.51
N LYS A 195 14.22 34.38 17.12
CA LYS A 195 14.29 34.24 18.58
C LYS A 195 14.89 35.51 19.18
N GLN A 196 14.05 36.39 19.73
CA GLN A 196 14.51 37.48 20.58
C GLN A 196 15.04 36.86 21.87
N LYS A 197 16.35 37.01 22.09
CA LYS A 197 17.03 36.77 23.36
C LYS A 197 16.96 38.01 24.22
#